data_AF-A0A249L4H1-F1
#
_entry.id   AF-A0A249L4H1-F1
#
_cell.length_a   1.000
_cell.length_b   1.000
_cell.length_c   1.000
_cell.angle_alpha   90.00
_cell.angle_beta   90.00
_cell.angle_gamma   90.00
#
_symmetry.space_group_name_H-M   'P 1'
#
loop_
_entity.id
_entity.type
_entity.pdbx_description
1 polymer ?
#
loop_
_entity_poly.entity_id
_entity_poly.type
_entity_poly.pdbx_seq_one_letter_code
_entity_poly.pdbx_strand_id
1 'polypeptide(L)'
;MVYTDIAILAFLFSIFFDLFLIKTKLLMRAAFWTSYAIILPFQLITNWWLTSRNIVMYKPDAINGIRIASAPIEDLLFGFALILCVMAMWVFWGKKDIQKR
;
A
#
# COMPACT_ATOMS: atom_id res chain seq x y z
N MET A 1 -18.76 -5.00 -7.64
CA MET A 1 -17.72 -4.02 -7.25
C MET A 1 -16.48 -4.39 -7.99
N VAL A 2 -15.92 -3.46 -8.76
CA VAL A 2 -14.67 -3.70 -9.46
C VAL A 2 -13.56 -3.71 -8.42
N TYR A 3 -12.57 -4.58 -8.54
CA TYR A 3 -11.44 -4.65 -7.59
C TYR A 3 -10.76 -3.27 -7.40
N THR A 4 -10.71 -2.50 -8.48
CA THR A 4 -10.28 -1.10 -8.52
C THR A 4 -11.04 -0.19 -7.53
N ASP A 5 -12.35 -0.36 -7.37
CA ASP A 5 -13.15 0.46 -6.44
C ASP A 5 -12.69 0.25 -4.99
N ILE A 6 -12.41 -1.00 -4.61
CA ILE A 6 -11.98 -1.38 -3.27
C ILE A 6 -10.56 -0.87 -3.01
N ALA A 7 -9.67 -0.97 -3.99
CA ALA A 7 -8.30 -0.48 -3.88
C ALA A 7 -8.24 1.05 -3.72
N ILE A 8 -9.02 1.78 -4.51
CA ILE A 8 -9.13 3.25 -4.41
C ILE A 8 -9.72 3.66 -3.07
N LEU A 9 -10.80 2.99 -2.63
CA LEU A 9 -11.43 3.26 -1.34
C LEU A 9 -10.44 3.01 -0.19
N ALA A 10 -9.70 1.90 -0.21
CA ALA A 10 -8.71 1.57 0.80
C ALA A 10 -7.57 2.59 0.84
N PHE A 11 -7.10 3.05 -0.33
CA PHE A 11 -6.09 4.09 -0.44
C PHE A 11 -6.55 5.42 0.17
N LEU A 12 -7.73 5.91 -0.23
CA LEU A 12 -8.30 7.14 0.32
C LEU A 12 -8.56 7.03 1.83
N PHE A 13 -9.07 5.88 2.27
CA PHE A 13 -9.30 5.60 3.68
C PHE A 13 -7.99 5.64 4.48
N SER A 14 -6.91 5.04 3.97
CA SER A 14 -5.61 5.02 4.65
C SER A 14 -5.04 6.43 4.86
N ILE A 15 -5.14 7.30 3.85
CA ILE A 15 -4.69 8.70 3.92
C ILE A 15 -5.52 9.46 4.95
N PHE A 16 -6.84 9.30 4.91
CA PHE A 16 -7.75 9.93 5.87
C PHE A 16 -7.44 9.45 7.30
N PHE A 17 -7.18 8.15 7.47
CA PHE A 17 -6.90 7.53 8.75
C PHE A 17 -5.59 8.05 9.38
N ASP A 18 -4.50 8.16 8.60
CA ASP A 18 -3.22 8.72 9.09
C ASP A 18 -3.30 10.22 9.40
N LEU A 19 -3.96 11.00 8.53
CA LEU A 19 -3.98 12.46 8.65
C LEU A 19 -5.00 12.97 9.67
N PHE A 20 -6.20 12.40 9.70
CA PHE A 20 -7.31 12.93 10.51
C PHE A 20 -7.59 12.13 11.78
N LEU A 21 -7.48 10.80 11.74
CA LEU A 21 -7.83 9.95 12.88
C LEU A 21 -6.65 9.81 13.84
N ILE A 22 -5.54 9.26 13.36
CA ILE A 22 -4.34 9.00 14.17
C ILE A 22 -3.46 10.26 14.28
N LYS A 23 -3.54 11.17 13.30
CA LYS A 23 -2.74 12.41 13.22
C LYS A 23 -1.23 12.13 13.35
N THR A 24 -0.79 10.96 12.90
CA THR A 24 0.61 10.53 12.90
C THR A 24 1.44 11.33 11.91
N LYS A 25 0.81 11.85 10.84
CA LYS A 25 1.44 12.60 9.76
C LYS A 25 2.65 11.86 9.19
N LEU A 26 2.56 10.53 9.06
CA LEU A 26 3.67 9.73 8.54
C LEU A 26 3.99 10.11 7.10
N LEU A 27 2.95 10.45 6.32
CA LEU A 27 3.05 10.97 4.96
C LEU A 27 3.92 12.23 4.85
N MET A 28 4.06 13.02 5.92
CA MET A 28 4.90 14.22 5.92
C MET A 28 6.36 13.93 6.30
N ARG A 29 6.72 12.70 6.66
CA ARG A 29 8.08 12.35 7.08
C ARG A 29 8.91 11.79 5.93
N ALA A 30 10.09 12.38 5.72
CA ALA A 30 11.05 11.90 4.72
C ALA A 30 11.44 10.43 4.92
N ALA A 31 11.56 9.97 6.18
CA ALA A 31 11.88 8.58 6.50
C ALA A 31 10.85 7.56 5.95
N PHE A 32 9.57 7.93 5.90
CA PHE A 32 8.53 7.07 5.32
C PHE A 32 8.74 6.92 3.81
N TRP A 33 9.00 8.03 3.13
CA TRP A 33 9.25 8.05 1.69
C TRP A 33 10.55 7.34 1.30
N THR A 34 11.62 7.45 2.11
CA THR A 34 12.87 6.71 1.85
C THR A 34 12.67 5.21 1.97
N SER A 35 11.94 4.75 2.99
CA SER A 35 11.61 3.33 3.13
C SER A 35 10.69 2.84 2.01
N TYR A 36 9.68 3.64 1.64
CA TYR A 36 8.77 3.29 0.54
C TYR A 36 9.49 3.24 -0.81
N ALA A 37 10.45 4.15 -1.05
CA ALA A 37 11.27 4.16 -2.26
C ALA A 37 12.14 2.90 -2.41
N ILE A 38 12.51 2.25 -1.30
CA ILE A 38 13.19 0.94 -1.33
C ILE A 38 12.17 -0.16 -1.66
N ILE A 39 10.99 -0.15 -1.04
CA ILE A 39 9.97 -1.20 -1.23
C ILE A 39 9.45 -1.23 -2.68
N LEU A 40 9.24 -0.06 -3.30
CA LEU A 40 8.65 0.08 -4.62
C LEU A 40 9.36 -0.74 -5.73
N PRO A 41 10.68 -0.64 -5.94
CA PRO A 41 11.37 -1.45 -6.96
C PRO A 41 11.31 -2.95 -6.66
N PHE A 42 11.42 -3.37 -5.40
CA PHE A 42 11.27 -4.79 -5.04
C PHE A 42 9.85 -5.28 -5.31
N GLN A 43 8.84 -4.48 -4.98
CA GLN A 43 7.43 -4.81 -5.24
C GLN A 43 7.18 -4.96 -6.75
N LEU A 44 7.76 -4.10 -7.58
CA LEU A 44 7.65 -4.22 -9.04
C LEU A 44 8.40 -5.44 -9.59
N ILE A 45 9.63 -5.69 -9.13
CA ILE A 45 10.44 -6.85 -9.60
C ILE A 45 9.75 -8.16 -9.22
N THR A 46 9.27 -8.31 -7.99
CA THR A 46 8.62 -9.53 -7.53
C THR A 46 7.29 -9.75 -8.24
N ASN A 47 6.47 -8.70 -8.43
CA ASN A 47 5.23 -8.82 -9.20
C ASN A 47 5.49 -9.17 -10.66
N TRP A 48 6.50 -8.56 -11.28
CA TRP A 48 6.92 -8.89 -12.64
C TRP A 48 7.36 -10.35 -12.76
N TRP A 49 8.14 -10.83 -11.80
CA TRP A 49 8.60 -12.22 -11.74
C TRP A 49 7.44 -13.22 -11.57
N LEU A 50 6.51 -12.95 -10.66
CA LEU A 50 5.33 -13.79 -10.40
C LEU A 50 4.39 -13.86 -11.61
N THR A 51 4.21 -12.72 -12.31
CA THR A 51 3.38 -12.64 -13.50
C THR A 51 4.04 -13.35 -14.68
N SER A 52 5.36 -13.23 -14.85
CA SER A 52 6.14 -13.93 -15.89
C SER A 52 6.09 -15.46 -15.76
N ARG A 53 5.99 -15.97 -14.53
CA ARG A 53 5.85 -17.41 -14.24
C ARG A 53 4.41 -17.94 -14.35
N ASN A 54 3.43 -17.11 -14.70
CA ASN A 54 2.00 -17.47 -14.75
C ASN A 54 1.45 -18.04 -13.42
N ILE A 55 2.11 -17.74 -12.29
CA ILE A 55 1.70 -18.22 -10.96
C ILE A 55 0.56 -17.34 -10.42
N VAL A 56 0.58 -16.05 -10.75
CA VAL A 56 -0.47 -15.09 -10.42
C VAL A 56 -1.03 -14.53 -11.72
N MET A 57 -2.12 -15.12 -12.20
CA MET A 57 -2.86 -14.60 -13.34
C MET A 57 -4.02 -13.74 -12.85
N TYR A 58 -3.97 -12.45 -13.15
CA TYR A 58 -5.11 -11.57 -12.92
C TYR A 58 -6.13 -11.72 -14.04
N LYS A 59 -7.41 -11.93 -13.68
CA LYS A 59 -8.50 -12.02 -14.64
C LYS A 59 -8.68 -10.68 -15.38
N PRO A 60 -8.80 -10.67 -16.72
CA PRO A 60 -8.92 -9.46 -17.52
C PRO A 60 -10.18 -8.64 -17.21
N ASP A 61 -11.23 -9.27 -16.65
CA ASP A 61 -12.51 -8.61 -16.31
C ASP A 61 -12.49 -7.78 -15.01
N ALA A 62 -11.38 -7.77 -14.26
CA ALA A 62 -11.31 -7.15 -12.93
C ALA A 62 -10.40 -5.90 -12.84
N ILE A 63 -9.75 -5.50 -13.93
CA ILE A 63 -8.71 -4.45 -13.93
C ILE A 63 -9.04 -3.38 -14.97
N ASN A 64 -8.92 -2.11 -14.60
CA ASN A 64 -9.22 -0.95 -15.45
C ASN A 64 -8.13 -0.66 -16.53
N GLY A 65 -7.41 -1.69 -16.98
CA GLY A 65 -6.49 -1.62 -18.13
C GLY A 65 -5.13 -0.96 -17.93
N ILE A 66 -4.84 -0.27 -16.81
CA ILE A 66 -3.54 0.40 -16.61
C ILE A 66 -2.57 -0.54 -15.87
N ARG A 67 -1.67 -1.16 -16.63
CA ARG A 67 -0.59 -2.01 -16.09
C ARG A 67 0.72 -1.24 -16.10
N ILE A 68 1.35 -1.11 -14.93
CA ILE A 68 2.75 -0.64 -14.83
C ILE A 68 3.61 -1.87 -14.57
N ALA A 69 4.56 -2.15 -15.46
CA ALA A 69 5.48 -3.29 -15.35
C ALA A 69 4.79 -4.65 -15.10
N SER A 70 3.67 -4.92 -15.80
CA SER A 70 2.83 -6.12 -15.66
C SER A 70 2.02 -6.26 -14.36
N ALA A 71 2.15 -5.33 -13.41
CA ALA A 71 1.33 -5.28 -12.20
C ALA A 71 0.11 -4.34 -12.39
N PRO A 72 -1.08 -4.68 -11.87
CA PRO A 72 -2.19 -3.75 -11.75
C PRO A 72 -1.80 -2.56 -10.87
N ILE A 73 -2.16 -1.34 -11.28
CA ILE A 73 -1.90 -0.13 -10.48
C ILE A 73 -2.62 -0.20 -9.12
N GLU A 74 -3.73 -0.95 -9.09
CA GLU A 74 -4.54 -1.23 -7.92
C GLU A 74 -3.73 -1.91 -6.81
N ASP A 75 -2.81 -2.83 -7.12
CA ASP A 75 -2.00 -3.53 -6.12
C ASP A 75 -0.91 -2.64 -5.53
N LEU A 76 -0.41 -1.68 -6.31
CA LEU A 76 0.50 -0.65 -5.81
C LEU A 76 -0.21 0.27 -4.81
N LEU A 77 -1.43 0.71 -5.16
CA LEU A 77 -2.26 1.55 -4.29
C LEU A 77 -2.68 0.80 -3.02
N PHE A 78 -3.11 -0.45 -3.14
CA PHE A 78 -3.48 -1.28 -2.00
C PHE A 78 -2.28 -1.58 -1.11
N GLY A 79 -1.13 -1.95 -1.69
CA GLY A 79 0.11 -2.16 -0.94
C GLY A 79 0.55 -0.92 -0.17
N PHE A 80 0.45 0.26 -0.80
CA PHE A 80 0.71 1.54 -0.14
C PHE A 80 -0.24 1.77 1.04
N ALA A 81 -1.54 1.58 0.83
CA ALA A 81 -2.57 1.78 1.84
C ALA A 81 -2.33 0.88 3.06
N LEU A 82 -1.97 -0.39 2.82
CA LEU A 82 -1.64 -1.36 3.85
C LEU A 82 -0.43 -0.92 4.67
N ILE A 83 0.69 -0.59 4.01
CA ILE A 83 1.93 -0.15 4.67
C ILE A 83 1.66 1.08 5.54
N LEU A 84 0.98 2.07 4.98
CA LEU A 84 0.67 3.32 5.66
C LEU A 84 -0.22 3.07 6.89
N CYS A 85 -1.27 2.27 6.76
CA CYS A 85 -2.17 1.96 7.87
C CYS A 85 -1.46 1.20 9.00
N VAL A 86 -0.69 0.16 8.67
CA VAL A 86 0.05 -0.64 9.66
C VAL A 86 1.08 0.22 10.39
N MET A 87 1.84 1.05 9.67
CA MET A 87 2.83 1.94 10.28
C MET A 87 2.18 3.03 11.14
N ALA A 88 1.04 3.59 10.71
CA ALA A 88 0.29 4.56 11.49
C ALA A 88 -0.23 3.94 12.81
N MET A 89 -0.79 2.72 12.75
CA MET A 89 -1.20 1.97 13.95
C MET A 89 -0.03 1.67 14.87
N TRP A 90 1.12 1.25 14.31
CA TRP A 90 2.33 0.96 15.08
C TRP A 90 2.83 2.18 15.84
N VAL A 91 2.94 3.33 15.18
CA VAL A 91 3.39 4.57 15.83
C VAL A 91 2.37 5.07 16.85
N PHE A 92 1.07 4.89 16.60
CA PHE A 92 0.02 5.25 17.55
C PHE A 92 0.12 4.45 18.85
N TRP A 93 0.19 3.11 18.75
CA TRP A 93 0.31 2.24 19.93
C TRP A 93 1.65 2.39 20.63
N GLY A 94 2.75 2.58 19.88
CA GLY A 94 4.07 2.87 20.44
C GLY A 94 4.11 4.18 21.23
N LYS A 95 3.41 5.23 20.77
CA LYS A 95 3.28 6.50 21.52
C LYS A 95 2.44 6.39 22.79
N LYS A 96 1.48 5.45 22.82
CA LYS A 96 0.56 5.29 23.94
C LYS A 96 1.14 4.42 25.07
N ASP A 97 2.40 4.00 24.94
CA ASP A 97 3.17 3.24 25.94
C ASP A 97 2.44 1.94 26.38
N ILE A 98 1.56 1.42 25.51
CA ILE A 98 0.83 0.15 25.72
C ILE A 98 1.80 -1.03 25.55
N GLN A 99 2.89 -0.82 24.83
CA GLN A 99 3.95 -1.80 24.61
C GLN A 99 5.16 -1.45 25.48
N LYS A 100 4.96 -1.37 26.81
CA LYS A 100 6.08 -1.43 27.75
C LYS A 100 6.70 -2.82 27.66
N ARG A 101 8.02 -2.84 27.40
CA ARG A 101 8.86 -4.05 27.49
C ARG A 101 8.77 -4.67 28.87
#